data_AF-A0A2R6AEH6-F1
#
_entry.id   AF-A0A2R6AEH6-F1
#
_cell.length_a   1.000
_cell.length_b   1.000
_cell.length_c   1.000
_cell.angle_alpha   90.00
_cell.angle_beta   90.00
_cell.angle_gamma   90.00
#
_symmetry.space_group_name_H-M   'P 1'
#
loop_
_entity.id
_entity.type
_entity.pdbx_description
1 polymer ?
#
loop_
_entity_poly.entity_id
_entity_poly.type
_entity_poly.pdbx_seq_one_letter_code
_entity_poly.pdbx_strand_id
1 'polypeptide(L)'
;MRRIPKSMATQHPDNANMPPWSNGDIIQGDDEVYEAYFSYKELGIEEVMWDAEGKDVDAHVVRKLLSSYPEYFKERKLGEDIFLTYRIPNPRVEFSERKLVSEILESIATSYDVAKEFHGYGAPPIFEVILPLTSSFKELILVKRYYERVVCGKDSIRLFEDTSVLEWLGETNPKLK
;
A
#
# COMPACT_ATOMS: atom_id res chain seq x y z
N MET A 1 -1.46 16.52 15.18
CA MET A 1 -0.83 16.83 13.88
C MET A 1 -0.03 15.61 13.49
N ARG A 2 -0.21 15.05 12.28
CA ARG A 2 0.51 13.85 11.84
C ARG A 2 2.01 14.16 11.71
N ARG A 3 2.86 13.20 12.06
CA ARG A 3 4.31 13.24 11.76
C ARG A 3 4.51 13.08 10.26
N ILE A 4 5.17 14.04 9.62
CA ILE A 4 5.64 13.89 8.24
C ILE A 4 7.04 13.29 8.30
N PRO A 5 7.28 12.11 7.70
CA PRO A 5 8.58 11.48 7.66
C PRO A 5 9.58 12.36 6.88
N LYS A 6 10.85 12.33 7.28
CA LYS A 6 11.93 13.05 6.60
C LYS A 6 12.72 12.17 5.64
N SER A 7 12.55 10.85 5.72
CA SER A 7 13.23 9.86 4.90
C SER A 7 12.24 8.90 4.26
N MET A 8 12.43 8.66 2.96
CA MET A 8 11.68 7.67 2.18
C MET A 8 12.67 6.78 1.42
N ALA A 9 12.61 5.47 1.61
CA ALA A 9 13.29 4.49 0.78
C ALA A 9 12.41 4.12 -0.43
N THR A 10 13.02 3.79 -1.56
CA THR A 10 12.31 3.51 -2.82
C THR A 10 12.91 2.30 -3.52
N GLN A 11 12.12 1.62 -4.34
CA GLN A 11 12.56 0.42 -5.09
C GLN A 11 13.12 0.75 -6.49
N HIS A 12 13.84 1.87 -6.62
CA HIS A 12 14.51 2.21 -7.87
C HIS A 12 15.65 1.20 -8.13
N PRO A 13 15.80 0.68 -9.36
CA PRO A 13 16.84 -0.29 -9.69
C PRO A 13 18.15 0.41 -10.08
N ASP A 14 18.62 1.35 -9.25
CA ASP A 14 19.83 2.14 -9.48
C ASP A 14 21.07 1.62 -8.71
N ASN A 15 20.95 0.50 -8.01
CA ASN A 15 22.06 -0.13 -7.31
C ASN A 15 23.10 -0.70 -8.29
N ALA A 16 24.38 -0.40 -8.04
CA ALA A 16 25.47 -0.93 -8.87
C ALA A 16 25.81 -2.40 -8.57
N ASN A 17 25.59 -2.82 -7.31
CA ASN A 17 25.82 -4.19 -6.85
C ASN A 17 24.65 -4.63 -5.98
N MET A 18 24.41 -5.93 -5.93
CA MET A 18 23.39 -6.50 -5.06
C MET A 18 23.79 -6.37 -3.58
N PRO A 19 22.84 -6.05 -2.69
CA PRO A 19 23.11 -6.01 -1.28
C PRO A 19 23.43 -7.41 -0.74
N PRO A 20 24.25 -7.54 0.32
CA PRO A 20 24.71 -8.84 0.83
C PRO A 20 23.59 -9.79 1.30
N TRP A 21 22.40 -9.26 1.54
CA TRP A 21 21.24 -10.04 1.99
C TRP A 21 20.37 -10.58 0.84
N SER A 22 20.56 -10.12 -0.39
CA SER A 22 19.84 -10.64 -1.56
C SER A 22 20.69 -11.72 -2.23
N ASN A 23 20.06 -12.85 -2.56
CA ASN A 23 20.72 -14.02 -3.13
C ASN A 23 20.60 -14.10 -4.66
N GLY A 24 19.87 -13.17 -5.28
CA GLY A 24 19.62 -13.14 -6.72
C GLY A 24 20.36 -12.01 -7.45
N ASP A 25 20.12 -11.92 -8.75
CA ASP A 25 20.61 -10.82 -9.59
C ASP A 25 19.68 -9.59 -9.55
N ILE A 26 18.47 -9.75 -9.03
CA ILE A 26 17.41 -8.74 -8.95
C ILE A 26 16.69 -8.87 -7.61
N ILE A 27 16.40 -7.74 -6.96
CA ILE A 27 15.57 -7.67 -5.75
C ILE A 27 14.11 -7.76 -6.19
N GLN A 28 13.43 -8.85 -5.87
CA GLN A 28 12.05 -9.11 -6.26
C GLN A 28 11.32 -10.01 -5.26
N GLY A 29 9.99 -9.88 -5.17
CA GLY A 29 9.17 -10.75 -4.34
C GLY A 29 9.47 -10.61 -2.85
N ASP A 30 9.81 -11.70 -2.18
CA ASP A 30 10.07 -11.68 -0.73
C ASP A 30 11.35 -10.90 -0.36
N ASP A 31 12.31 -10.75 -1.30
CA ASP A 31 13.48 -9.89 -1.11
C ASP A 31 13.08 -8.41 -0.98
N GLU A 32 12.05 -7.96 -1.71
CA GLU A 32 11.52 -6.58 -1.60
C GLU A 32 10.81 -6.36 -0.24
N VAL A 33 10.15 -7.39 0.28
CA VAL A 33 9.54 -7.33 1.63
C VAL A 33 10.63 -7.24 2.69
N TYR A 34 11.70 -8.03 2.56
CA TYR A 34 12.86 -7.93 3.44
C TYR A 34 13.53 -6.56 3.32
N GLU A 35 13.69 -6.01 2.11
CA GLU A 35 14.27 -4.69 1.89
C GLU A 35 13.48 -3.58 2.60
N ALA A 36 12.14 -3.62 2.52
CA ALA A 36 11.29 -2.69 3.24
C ALA A 36 11.50 -2.80 4.75
N TYR A 37 11.51 -4.03 5.30
CA TYR A 37 11.82 -4.26 6.71
C TYR A 37 13.21 -3.76 7.10
N PHE A 38 14.24 -4.07 6.30
CA PHE A 38 15.62 -3.65 6.51
C PHE A 38 15.74 -2.12 6.53
N SER A 39 15.05 -1.44 5.62
CA SER A 39 14.99 0.03 5.55
C SER A 39 14.44 0.62 6.85
N TYR A 40 13.35 0.07 7.37
CA TYR A 40 12.79 0.51 8.64
C TYR A 40 13.71 0.21 9.82
N LYS A 41 14.17 -1.04 9.93
CA LYS A 41 14.83 -1.56 11.13
C LYS A 41 16.28 -1.13 11.25
N GLU A 42 17.06 -1.33 10.18
CA GLU A 42 18.52 -1.18 10.20
C GLU A 42 18.93 0.23 9.78
N LEU A 43 18.21 0.83 8.82
CA LEU A 43 18.53 2.18 8.32
C LEU A 43 17.76 3.30 9.03
N GLY A 44 16.74 2.96 9.82
CA GLY A 44 15.90 3.95 10.52
C GLY A 44 15.10 4.83 9.57
N ILE A 45 14.81 4.34 8.36
CA ILE A 45 13.95 5.03 7.40
C ILE A 45 12.52 5.08 7.93
N GLU A 46 11.84 6.19 7.71
CA GLU A 46 10.51 6.44 8.27
C GLU A 46 9.38 6.10 7.29
N GLU A 47 9.68 6.06 5.99
CA GLU A 47 8.72 5.75 4.94
C GLU A 47 9.31 4.85 3.85
N VAL A 48 8.53 3.90 3.33
CA VAL A 48 8.91 3.11 2.15
C VAL A 48 7.89 3.36 1.05
N MET A 49 8.38 3.71 -0.14
CA MET A 49 7.60 3.70 -1.36
C MET A 49 7.55 2.27 -1.91
N TRP A 50 6.34 1.75 -2.09
CA TRP A 50 6.12 0.46 -2.75
C TRP A 50 5.71 0.70 -4.20
N ASP A 51 6.61 0.38 -5.12
CA ASP A 51 6.46 0.67 -6.55
C ASP A 51 5.63 -0.40 -7.24
N ALA A 52 4.40 -0.01 -7.59
CA ALA A 52 3.51 -0.84 -8.38
C ALA A 52 3.51 -0.50 -9.88
N GLU A 53 4.25 0.53 -10.28
CA GLU A 53 4.36 0.94 -11.68
C GLU A 53 5.37 0.06 -12.42
N GLY A 54 4.92 -0.66 -13.45
CA GLY A 54 5.81 -1.44 -14.33
C GLY A 54 6.41 -2.71 -13.72
N LYS A 55 5.82 -3.22 -12.62
CA LYS A 55 6.22 -4.46 -11.95
C LYS A 55 5.00 -5.36 -11.67
N ASP A 56 5.22 -6.67 -11.56
CA ASP A 56 4.22 -7.62 -11.03
C ASP A 56 4.23 -7.52 -9.50
N VAL A 57 3.24 -6.81 -8.95
CA VAL A 57 3.36 -6.26 -7.60
C VAL A 57 2.48 -6.97 -6.60
N ASP A 58 3.11 -7.32 -5.48
CA ASP A 58 2.43 -7.94 -4.36
C ASP A 58 1.47 -6.95 -3.67
N ALA A 59 0.18 -7.15 -3.92
CA ALA A 59 -0.89 -6.39 -3.28
C ALA A 59 -1.03 -6.67 -1.76
N HIS A 60 -0.25 -7.60 -1.20
CA HIS A 60 -0.34 -8.07 0.19
C HIS A 60 0.93 -7.79 1.01
N VAL A 61 1.73 -6.79 0.62
CA VAL A 61 2.95 -6.39 1.35
C VAL A 61 2.72 -6.14 2.85
N VAL A 62 1.61 -5.50 3.26
CA VAL A 62 1.31 -5.28 4.69
C VAL A 62 1.18 -6.61 5.44
N ARG A 63 0.47 -7.59 4.86
CA ARG A 63 0.34 -8.92 5.46
C ARG A 63 1.71 -9.56 5.64
N LYS A 64 2.53 -9.56 4.59
CA LYS A 64 3.86 -10.17 4.63
C LYS A 64 4.77 -9.50 5.65
N LEU A 65 4.80 -8.17 5.71
CA LEU A 65 5.58 -7.43 6.72
C LEU A 65 5.16 -7.81 8.14
N LEU A 66 3.86 -7.78 8.44
CA LEU A 66 3.33 -8.06 9.77
C LEU A 66 3.52 -9.54 10.18
N SER A 67 3.35 -10.48 9.24
CA SER A 67 3.53 -11.91 9.53
C SER A 67 4.98 -12.33 9.65
N SER A 68 5.88 -11.73 8.85
CA SER A 68 7.29 -12.12 8.81
C SER A 68 8.11 -11.47 9.92
N TYR A 69 7.74 -10.25 10.35
CA TYR A 69 8.48 -9.50 11.37
C TYR A 69 7.59 -8.98 12.50
N PRO A 70 6.79 -9.84 13.16
CA PRO A 70 5.73 -9.42 14.07
C PRO A 70 6.24 -8.63 15.27
N GLU A 71 7.39 -9.01 15.84
CA GLU A 71 7.94 -8.33 17.02
C GLU A 71 8.33 -6.88 16.74
N TYR A 72 8.86 -6.59 15.54
CA TYR A 72 9.19 -5.23 15.14
C TYR A 72 7.94 -4.38 14.96
N PHE A 73 6.95 -4.90 14.21
CA PHE A 73 5.76 -4.12 13.87
C PHE A 73 4.81 -3.94 15.06
N LYS A 74 4.83 -4.84 16.07
CA LYS A 74 4.15 -4.61 17.36
C LYS A 74 4.66 -3.34 18.05
N GLU A 75 5.95 -3.05 17.98
CA GLU A 75 6.58 -1.86 18.56
C GLU A 75 6.52 -0.63 17.64
N ARG A 76 6.59 -0.84 16.32
CA ARG A 76 6.62 0.20 15.29
C ARG A 76 5.46 0.03 14.33
N LYS A 77 4.38 0.77 14.56
CA LYS A 77 3.12 0.61 13.82
C LYS A 77 3.16 1.31 12.47
N LEU A 78 2.77 0.58 11.42
CA LEU A 78 2.51 1.15 10.10
C LEU A 78 1.33 2.13 10.18
N GLY A 79 1.51 3.31 9.59
CA GLY A 79 0.53 4.39 9.58
C GLY A 79 0.57 5.33 10.79
N GLU A 80 1.32 4.97 11.85
CA GLU A 80 1.51 5.80 13.04
C GLU A 80 2.98 6.20 13.23
N ASP A 81 3.88 5.21 13.34
CA ASP A 81 5.31 5.42 13.61
C ASP A 81 6.15 5.49 12.34
N ILE A 82 5.79 4.65 11.38
CA ILE A 82 6.43 4.47 10.06
C ILE A 82 5.35 4.34 8.98
N PHE A 83 5.70 4.65 7.73
CA PHE A 83 4.72 4.82 6.66
C PHE A 83 5.04 3.95 5.44
N LEU A 84 4.00 3.42 4.81
CA LEU A 84 4.10 2.68 3.56
C LEU A 84 3.19 3.36 2.53
N THR A 85 3.76 3.72 1.38
CA THR A 85 3.05 4.50 0.36
C THR A 85 3.21 3.84 -1.00
N TYR A 86 2.09 3.46 -1.62
CA TYR A 86 2.12 2.89 -2.97
C TYR A 86 2.42 3.96 -4.01
N ARG A 87 3.30 3.67 -4.95
CA ARG A 87 3.35 4.35 -6.25
C ARG A 87 2.54 3.54 -7.25
N ILE A 88 1.42 4.09 -7.68
CA ILE A 88 0.50 3.43 -8.61
C ILE A 88 0.88 3.72 -10.07
N PRO A 89 0.54 2.85 -11.04
CA PRO A 89 0.63 3.21 -12.45
C PRO A 89 -0.21 4.47 -12.77
N ASN A 90 0.22 5.30 -13.73
CA ASN A 90 -0.65 6.36 -14.24
C ASN A 90 -1.59 5.82 -15.33
N PRO A 91 -2.93 5.78 -15.11
CA PRO A 91 -3.85 5.24 -16.11
C PRO A 91 -3.82 5.98 -17.46
N ARG A 92 -3.39 7.24 -17.52
CA ARG A 92 -3.32 7.98 -18.79
C ARG A 92 -2.12 7.61 -19.64
N VAL A 93 -1.08 7.04 -19.04
CA VAL A 93 0.19 6.70 -19.70
C VAL A 93 0.32 5.19 -19.86
N GLU A 94 0.11 4.44 -18.78
CA GLU A 94 0.26 2.99 -18.73
C GLU A 94 -1.07 2.30 -19.06
N PHE A 95 -1.38 2.14 -20.35
CA PHE A 95 -2.68 1.65 -20.81
C PHE A 95 -2.97 0.19 -20.43
N SER A 96 -1.96 -0.69 -20.40
CA SER A 96 -2.11 -2.10 -19.99
C SER A 96 -2.36 -2.23 -18.49
N GLU A 97 -1.70 -1.39 -17.68
CA GLU A 97 -1.73 -1.46 -16.21
C GLU A 97 -2.86 -0.63 -15.57
N ARG A 98 -3.80 -0.08 -16.37
CA ARG A 98 -4.90 0.75 -15.86
C ARG A 98 -5.72 0.07 -14.77
N LYS A 99 -5.89 -1.25 -14.87
CA LYS A 99 -6.70 -2.04 -13.94
C LYS A 99 -5.92 -2.39 -12.67
N LEU A 100 -4.59 -2.42 -12.73
CA LEU A 100 -3.76 -2.58 -11.55
C LEU A 100 -3.99 -1.45 -10.54
N VAL A 101 -4.29 -0.22 -10.99
CA VAL A 101 -4.69 0.88 -10.08
C VAL A 101 -5.92 0.51 -9.25
N SER A 102 -6.91 -0.16 -9.84
CA SER A 102 -8.09 -0.59 -9.08
C SER A 102 -7.76 -1.68 -8.07
N GLU A 103 -6.84 -2.59 -8.39
CA GLU A 103 -6.40 -3.66 -7.50
C GLU A 103 -5.61 -3.11 -6.31
N ILE A 104 -4.70 -2.18 -6.54
CA ILE A 104 -3.92 -1.53 -5.47
C ILE A 104 -4.83 -0.71 -4.55
N LEU A 105 -5.75 0.08 -5.12
CA LEU A 105 -6.67 0.87 -4.31
C LEU A 105 -7.60 -0.02 -3.48
N GLU A 106 -7.99 -1.17 -4.02
CA GLU A 106 -8.76 -2.18 -3.28
C GLU A 106 -7.91 -2.85 -2.19
N SER A 107 -6.63 -3.11 -2.44
CA SER A 107 -5.73 -3.76 -1.48
C SER A 107 -5.46 -2.93 -0.23
N ILE A 108 -5.64 -1.60 -0.29
CA ILE A 108 -5.60 -0.71 0.88
C ILE A 108 -6.65 -1.16 1.92
N ALA A 109 -7.83 -1.62 1.48
CA ALA A 109 -8.87 -2.07 2.39
C ALA A 109 -8.51 -3.39 3.06
N THR A 110 -8.03 -4.35 2.28
CA THR A 110 -7.49 -5.60 2.84
C THR A 110 -6.33 -5.33 3.80
N SER A 111 -5.44 -4.40 3.47
CA SER A 111 -4.32 -4.02 4.34
C SER A 111 -4.80 -3.43 5.66
N TYR A 112 -5.86 -2.62 5.64
CA TYR A 112 -6.49 -2.10 6.85
C TYR A 112 -7.02 -3.23 7.74
N ASP A 113 -7.76 -4.19 7.18
CA ASP A 113 -8.32 -5.29 7.95
C ASP A 113 -7.22 -6.16 8.58
N VAL A 114 -6.15 -6.44 7.83
CA VAL A 114 -5.00 -7.18 8.33
C VAL A 114 -4.30 -6.44 9.47
N ALA A 115 -4.05 -5.13 9.33
CA ALA A 115 -3.44 -4.34 10.38
C ALA A 115 -4.36 -4.21 11.61
N LYS A 116 -5.67 -4.12 11.41
CA LYS A 116 -6.67 -4.11 12.49
C LYS A 116 -6.72 -5.44 13.22
N GLU A 117 -6.64 -6.58 12.52
CA GLU A 117 -6.54 -7.89 13.15
C GLU A 117 -5.24 -8.01 13.97
N PHE A 118 -4.13 -7.52 13.44
CA PHE A 118 -2.82 -7.61 14.08
C PHE A 118 -2.66 -6.65 15.29
N HIS A 119 -3.19 -5.43 15.22
CA HIS A 119 -3.05 -4.40 16.26
C HIS A 119 -4.32 -4.16 17.11
N GLY A 120 -5.45 -4.76 16.75
CA GLY A 120 -6.78 -4.52 17.32
C GLY A 120 -7.44 -3.22 16.82
N TYR A 121 -6.76 -2.08 17.04
CA TYR A 121 -7.18 -0.77 16.54
C TYR A 121 -5.96 0.12 16.32
N GLY A 122 -5.99 0.94 15.28
CA GLY A 122 -4.86 1.82 14.94
C GLY A 122 -5.13 2.65 13.70
N ALA A 123 -4.15 3.47 13.33
CA ALA A 123 -4.19 4.18 12.06
C ALA A 123 -4.17 3.19 10.88
N PRO A 124 -4.71 3.58 9.71
CA PRO A 124 -4.61 2.78 8.51
C PRO A 124 -3.14 2.58 8.14
N PRO A 125 -2.68 1.36 7.83
CA PRO A 125 -1.27 1.11 7.49
C PRO A 125 -0.86 1.82 6.19
N ILE A 126 -1.83 2.05 5.30
CA ILE A 126 -1.70 2.79 4.05
C ILE A 126 -2.90 3.72 3.93
N PHE A 127 -2.66 4.97 3.58
CA PHE A 127 -3.71 5.99 3.35
C PHE A 127 -3.30 7.06 2.33
N GLU A 128 -2.12 6.93 1.73
CA GLU A 128 -1.58 7.79 0.69
C GLU A 128 -1.10 6.93 -0.49
N VAL A 129 -1.16 7.51 -1.68
CA VAL A 129 -0.61 6.93 -2.90
C VAL A 129 0.07 8.03 -3.72
N ILE A 130 1.10 7.65 -4.47
CA ILE A 130 1.84 8.50 -5.39
C ILE A 130 1.34 8.20 -6.81
N LEU A 131 0.87 9.24 -7.52
CA LEU A 131 0.52 9.16 -8.95
C LEU A 131 1.65 9.79 -9.79
N PRO A 132 2.45 8.97 -10.51
CA PRO A 132 3.55 9.46 -11.35
C PRO A 132 3.01 10.17 -12.60
N LEU A 133 3.87 10.95 -13.26
CA LEU A 133 3.58 11.59 -14.56
C LEU A 133 2.27 12.41 -14.61
N THR A 134 1.84 12.94 -13.45
CA THR A 134 0.59 13.70 -13.33
C THR A 134 0.66 14.97 -14.17
N SER A 135 -0.18 15.07 -15.20
CA SER A 135 -0.24 16.22 -16.11
C SER A 135 -1.36 17.21 -15.78
N SER A 136 -2.33 16.77 -14.98
CA SER A 136 -3.47 17.57 -14.58
C SER A 136 -3.94 17.25 -13.16
N PHE A 137 -4.30 18.28 -12.38
CA PHE A 137 -4.92 18.12 -11.07
C PHE A 137 -6.17 17.23 -11.08
N LYS A 138 -6.85 17.13 -12.22
CA LYS A 138 -8.02 16.26 -12.41
C LYS A 138 -7.68 14.79 -12.16
N GLU A 139 -6.46 14.36 -12.48
CA GLU A 139 -6.03 12.97 -12.31
C GLU A 139 -5.98 12.60 -10.82
N LEU A 140 -5.44 13.48 -9.97
CA LEU A 140 -5.43 13.30 -8.52
C LEU A 140 -6.86 13.24 -7.95
N ILE A 141 -7.76 14.10 -8.45
CA ILE A 141 -9.18 14.07 -8.08
C ILE A 141 -9.82 12.73 -8.49
N LEU A 142 -9.51 12.20 -9.67
CA LEU A 142 -10.05 10.94 -10.14
C LEU A 142 -9.61 9.77 -9.26
N VAL A 143 -8.33 9.70 -8.87
CA VAL A 143 -7.83 8.67 -7.93
C VAL A 143 -8.58 8.76 -6.60
N LYS A 144 -8.64 9.96 -6.00
CA LYS A 144 -9.37 10.18 -4.74
C LYS A 144 -10.84 9.77 -4.86
N ARG A 145 -11.53 10.21 -5.92
CA ARG A 145 -12.96 9.95 -6.13
C ARG A 145 -13.24 8.48 -6.45
N TYR A 146 -12.32 7.80 -7.14
CA TYR A 146 -12.43 6.37 -7.38
C TYR A 146 -12.39 5.61 -6.04
N TYR A 147 -11.40 5.90 -5.20
CA TYR A 147 -11.34 5.30 -3.86
C TYR A 147 -12.61 5.62 -3.04
N GLU A 148 -13.00 6.89 -2.98
CA GLU A 148 -14.18 7.34 -2.20
C GLU A 148 -15.49 6.69 -2.66
N ARG A 149 -15.76 6.71 -3.96
CA ARG A 149 -17.08 6.37 -4.51
C ARG A 149 -17.19 4.93 -4.96
N VAL A 150 -16.09 4.32 -5.38
CA VAL A 150 -16.08 2.95 -5.90
C VAL A 150 -15.59 2.01 -4.82
N VAL A 151 -14.37 2.19 -4.30
CA VAL A 151 -13.80 1.28 -3.29
C VAL A 151 -14.58 1.37 -1.99
N CYS A 152 -14.72 2.55 -1.38
CA CYS A 152 -15.47 2.69 -0.13
C CYS A 152 -17.01 2.69 -0.32
N GLY A 153 -17.49 3.10 -1.50
CA GLY A 153 -18.92 3.26 -1.78
C GLY A 153 -19.66 1.95 -2.08
N LYS A 154 -18.93 0.90 -2.46
CA LYS A 154 -19.51 -0.40 -2.79
C LYS A 154 -20.24 -1.06 -1.61
N ASP A 155 -19.90 -0.72 -0.37
CA ASP A 155 -20.54 -1.25 0.84
C ASP A 155 -22.08 -1.15 0.77
N SER A 156 -22.59 -0.09 0.15
CA SER A 156 -24.04 0.15 -0.02
C SER A 156 -24.71 -0.64 -1.14
N ILE A 157 -23.95 -1.36 -1.97
CA ILE A 157 -24.46 -2.11 -3.11
C ILE A 157 -25.09 -3.41 -2.61
N ARG A 158 -26.32 -3.68 -3.04
CA ARG A 158 -26.98 -4.98 -2.85
C ARG A 158 -26.49 -6.00 -3.88
N LEU A 159 -26.07 -7.16 -3.41
CA LEU A 159 -25.60 -8.27 -4.23
C LEU A 159 -26.73 -9.23 -4.54
N PHE A 160 -27.53 -9.58 -3.54
CA PHE A 160 -28.65 -10.50 -3.69
C PHE A 160 -29.67 -10.28 -2.57
N GLU A 161 -30.96 -10.10 -2.93
CA GLU A 161 -32.07 -9.89 -1.99
C GLU A 161 -31.75 -8.88 -0.86
N ASP A 162 -31.50 -9.39 0.34
CA ASP A 162 -31.19 -8.66 1.57
C ASP A 162 -29.69 -8.57 1.88
N THR A 163 -28.82 -9.20 1.08
CA THR A 163 -27.36 -9.20 1.25
C THR A 163 -26.68 -8.12 0.43
N SER A 164 -26.07 -7.16 1.12
CA SER A 164 -25.17 -6.12 0.59
C SER A 164 -23.71 -6.53 0.59
N VAL A 165 -22.87 -5.76 -0.10
CA VAL A 165 -21.41 -5.92 -0.02
C VAL A 165 -20.93 -5.77 1.42
N LEU A 166 -21.48 -4.81 2.17
CA LEU A 166 -21.15 -4.61 3.58
C LEU A 166 -21.43 -5.86 4.42
N GLU A 167 -22.59 -6.49 4.22
CA GLU A 167 -22.97 -7.69 4.97
C GLU A 167 -22.12 -8.91 4.58
N TRP A 168 -21.67 -8.98 3.33
CA TRP A 168 -20.86 -10.10 2.85
C TRP A 168 -19.37 -9.97 3.16
N LEU A 169 -18.78 -8.81 2.87
CA LEU A 169 -17.32 -8.59 2.94
C LEU A 169 -16.89 -7.77 4.16
N GLY A 170 -17.84 -7.21 4.92
CA GLY A 170 -17.55 -6.26 5.98
C GLY A 170 -17.41 -4.82 5.48
N GLU A 171 -17.13 -3.92 6.42
CA GLU A 171 -17.03 -2.49 6.13
C GLU A 171 -15.68 -2.14 5.49
N THR A 172 -15.71 -1.53 4.32
CA THR A 172 -14.50 -1.08 3.63
C THR A 172 -13.89 0.12 4.34
N ASN A 173 -12.71 -0.05 4.92
CA ASN A 173 -11.93 0.99 5.57
C ASN A 173 -10.51 1.07 4.97
N PRO A 174 -9.76 2.19 5.12
CA PRO A 174 -10.16 3.44 5.75
C PRO A 174 -11.13 4.27 4.89
N LYS A 175 -12.14 4.87 5.52
CA LYS A 175 -12.92 5.94 4.87
C LYS A 175 -12.09 7.23 4.77
N LEU A 176 -12.25 7.95 3.67
CA LEU A 176 -11.69 9.31 3.55
C LEU A 176 -12.44 10.27 4.49
N LYS A 177 -11.70 11.02 5.30
CA LYS A 177 -12.24 12.08 6.17
C LYS A 177 -12.48 13.38 5.40
#